data_AF-F4PV15-F1
#
_entry.id   AF-F4PV15-F1
#
_cell.length_a   1.000
_cell.length_b   1.000
_cell.length_c   1.000
_cell.angle_alpha   90.00
_cell.angle_beta   90.00
_cell.angle_gamma   90.00
#
_symmetry.space_group_name_H-M   'P 1'
#
loop_
_entity.id
_entity.type
_entity.pdbx_description
1 polymer ?
#
loop_
_entity_poly.entity_id
_entity_poly.type
_entity_poly.pdbx_seq_one_letter_code
_entity_poly.pdbx_strand_id
1 'polypeptide(L)'
;MRIHPTILLVIALMSGGAFANFSSDDQSSIVSGMNTLRTRVSPASQVPIQNLVWNNDLASNALGLATLCGSQYMSDAGASGVYSESVQTFDSDPNGEMLINAFSIGKEGYNYDDNLCYDNVDCAAYTNMLWEQSSQVGCAKVDCGSNTSGGSLRWRVVCNWNPAGSFAGVKPYTAVSHTSASLLNTDPNYSTYTEFDSNSGVNRILDLTNQDDAAKAAKSVSKKTKAVSSTDFDYRQNGIVPVPVDSRDCSAAYAFVAAAIAQTRVAMKRNVRPTVSVQQIIDCMNNNTATIGGVRSGCVNGSIHDALIYIRDFGLMKESDYPYTGASSNGVCKYDANKLIVKGGYMEFSDTGKQNILSKARNDGPVGVAVYADINLYDYRSGVYYCDNSFAANTTNHAVLLVGYNKDHDYYIVRNDWGTQWGENGFARITADPNHDCGISNNLAASMNTN
;
A
#
# COMPACT_ATOMS: atom_id res chain seq x y z
N MET A 1 4.92 -7.72 66.44
CA MET A 1 5.91 -8.36 65.55
C MET A 1 5.48 -8.07 64.12
N ARG A 2 6.12 -7.11 63.44
CA ARG A 2 5.81 -6.73 62.04
C ARG A 2 6.50 -7.73 61.12
N ILE A 3 5.77 -8.34 60.19
CA ILE A 3 6.33 -9.19 59.13
C ILE A 3 5.98 -8.53 57.79
N HIS A 4 7.00 -8.16 57.03
CA HIS A 4 6.90 -7.62 55.67
C HIS A 4 6.53 -8.72 54.65
N PRO A 5 5.81 -8.43 53.57
CA PRO A 5 5.76 -9.31 52.42
C PRO A 5 6.98 -9.02 51.52
N THR A 6 7.82 -10.03 51.36
CA THR A 6 8.92 -10.06 50.39
C THR A 6 8.32 -10.14 48.98
N ILE A 7 8.59 -9.13 48.15
CA ILE A 7 8.29 -9.15 46.72
C ILE A 7 9.25 -10.13 46.06
N LEU A 8 8.72 -11.26 45.54
CA LEU A 8 9.48 -12.16 44.68
C LEU A 8 9.63 -11.49 43.30
N LEU A 9 10.83 -11.00 43.01
CA LEU A 9 11.23 -10.61 41.67
C LEU A 9 11.58 -11.89 40.88
N VAL A 10 10.72 -12.30 39.96
CA VAL A 10 11.03 -13.37 39.01
C VAL A 10 11.96 -12.79 37.95
N ILE A 11 13.27 -12.95 38.14
CA ILE A 11 14.27 -12.72 37.08
C ILE A 11 14.20 -13.93 36.15
N ALA A 12 13.59 -13.75 34.98
CA ALA A 12 13.72 -14.68 33.88
C ALA A 12 15.15 -14.61 33.35
N LEU A 13 15.93 -15.65 33.60
CA LEU A 13 17.24 -15.87 32.99
C LEU A 13 17.04 -16.12 31.49
N MET A 14 17.25 -15.09 30.66
CA MET A 14 17.45 -15.28 29.23
C MET A 14 18.87 -15.78 28.98
N SER A 15 18.99 -16.99 28.45
CA SER A 15 20.22 -17.57 27.93
C SER A 15 20.78 -16.68 26.81
N GLY A 16 22.01 -16.22 27.00
CA GLY A 16 22.65 -15.18 26.20
C GLY A 16 23.01 -15.56 24.76
N GLY A 17 22.66 -14.67 23.84
CA GLY A 17 23.50 -14.34 22.69
C GLY A 17 24.42 -13.18 23.08
N ALA A 18 25.68 -13.19 22.64
CA ALA A 18 26.62 -12.11 22.92
C ALA A 18 26.19 -10.83 22.18
N PHE A 19 26.11 -9.71 22.89
CA PHE A 19 25.83 -8.38 22.32
C PHE A 19 26.93 -8.00 21.33
N ALA A 20 26.57 -7.75 20.07
CA ALA A 20 27.51 -7.31 19.04
C ALA A 20 26.98 -6.03 18.37
N ASN A 21 27.17 -4.85 18.99
CA ASN A 21 26.90 -3.59 18.29
C ASN A 21 27.96 -3.34 17.20
N PHE A 22 27.59 -2.57 16.17
CA PHE A 22 28.58 -2.06 15.21
C PHE A 22 29.61 -1.17 15.90
N SER A 23 30.89 -1.35 15.55
CA SER A 23 31.99 -0.49 16.02
C SER A 23 31.83 0.94 15.50
N SER A 24 32.54 1.93 16.08
CA SER A 24 32.53 3.31 15.56
C SER A 24 32.98 3.40 14.11
N ASP A 25 33.92 2.53 13.72
CA ASP A 25 34.45 2.46 12.36
C ASP A 25 33.42 1.85 11.42
N ASP A 26 32.68 0.82 11.85
CA ASP A 26 31.55 0.27 11.11
C ASP A 26 30.42 1.30 10.95
N GLN A 27 30.06 2.02 12.03
CA GLN A 27 29.02 3.06 11.97
C GLN A 27 29.38 4.14 10.95
N SER A 28 30.65 4.57 10.95
CA SER A 28 31.18 5.53 9.98
C SER A 28 31.16 4.97 8.56
N SER A 29 31.54 3.70 8.39
CA SER A 29 31.52 2.99 7.10
C SER A 29 30.10 2.88 6.54
N ILE A 30 29.12 2.53 7.38
CA ILE A 30 27.70 2.42 7.00
C ILE A 30 27.18 3.78 6.53
N VAL A 31 27.35 4.83 7.33
CA VAL A 31 26.87 6.18 6.98
C VAL A 31 27.55 6.69 5.70
N SER A 32 28.86 6.50 5.58
CA SER A 32 29.63 6.90 4.39
C SER A 32 29.17 6.16 3.14
N GLY A 33 28.93 4.85 3.23
CA GLY A 33 28.43 4.03 2.13
C GLY A 33 27.04 4.46 1.65
N MET A 34 26.09 4.65 2.58
CA MET A 34 24.75 5.14 2.24
C MET A 34 24.81 6.54 1.59
N ASN A 35 25.60 7.45 2.14
CA ASN A 35 25.74 8.81 1.59
C ASN A 35 26.42 8.79 0.21
N THR A 36 27.37 7.89 -0.03
CA THR A 36 27.97 7.71 -1.36
C THR A 36 26.91 7.30 -2.39
N LEU A 37 26.02 6.36 -2.05
CA LEU A 37 24.92 5.94 -2.92
C LEU A 37 23.92 7.08 -3.19
N ARG A 38 23.59 7.89 -2.17
CA ARG A 38 22.70 9.05 -2.29
C ARG A 38 23.23 10.11 -3.27
N THR A 39 24.56 10.18 -3.49
CA THR A 39 25.16 11.07 -4.50
C THR A 39 25.20 10.51 -5.93
N ARG A 40 24.91 9.22 -6.12
CA ARG A 40 25.09 8.50 -7.39
C ARG A 40 23.82 7.81 -7.88
N VAL A 41 22.66 8.39 -7.57
CA VAL A 41 21.36 7.86 -7.98
C VAL A 41 21.11 8.03 -9.48
N SER A 42 20.37 7.08 -10.06
CA SER A 42 19.93 7.12 -11.45
C SER A 42 18.42 6.84 -11.49
N PRO A 43 17.61 7.71 -12.13
CA PRO A 43 17.96 8.99 -12.72
C PRO A 43 18.50 10.02 -11.69
N ALA A 44 19.15 11.08 -12.17
CA ALA A 44 19.75 12.07 -11.27
C ALA A 44 18.67 12.79 -10.43
N SER A 45 18.93 13.00 -9.15
CA SER A 45 18.00 13.71 -8.27
C SER A 45 17.90 15.19 -8.66
N GLN A 46 16.71 15.76 -8.57
CA GLN A 46 16.43 17.16 -8.87
C GLN A 46 17.12 18.10 -7.89
N VAL A 47 17.19 17.69 -6.63
CA VAL A 47 17.94 18.35 -5.57
C VAL A 47 18.94 17.37 -4.96
N PRO A 48 20.10 17.83 -4.45
CA PRO A 48 21.03 16.95 -3.74
C PRO A 48 20.34 16.29 -2.55
N ILE A 49 20.35 14.97 -2.51
CA ILE A 49 19.79 14.20 -1.41
C ILE A 49 20.62 14.46 -0.15
N GLN A 50 19.98 14.85 0.97
CA GLN A 50 20.68 15.17 2.21
C GLN A 50 21.44 13.96 2.77
N ASN A 51 22.64 14.20 3.31
CA ASN A 51 23.42 13.15 3.98
C ASN A 51 22.73 12.66 5.26
N LEU A 52 22.71 11.34 5.43
CA LEU A 52 22.34 10.68 6.68
C LEU A 52 23.43 10.91 7.74
N VAL A 53 23.00 11.02 8.99
CA VAL A 53 23.86 10.97 10.17
C VAL A 53 23.50 9.79 11.07
N TRP A 54 24.48 9.25 11.79
CA TRP A 54 24.24 8.17 12.73
C TRP A 54 23.39 8.65 13.92
N ASN A 55 22.41 7.84 14.34
CA ASN A 55 21.57 8.10 15.50
C ASN A 55 21.55 6.87 16.43
N ASN A 56 21.97 7.08 17.69
CA ASN A 56 22.09 6.01 18.68
C ASN A 56 20.73 5.51 19.21
N ASP A 57 19.69 6.34 19.20
CA ASP A 57 18.35 5.93 19.62
C ASP A 57 17.73 5.00 18.57
N LEU A 58 17.90 5.31 17.28
CA LEU A 58 17.50 4.43 16.18
C LEU A 58 18.25 3.10 16.21
N ALA A 59 19.55 3.12 16.50
CA ALA A 59 20.35 1.90 16.65
C ALA A 59 19.90 1.06 17.86
N SER A 60 19.54 1.72 18.97
CA SER A 60 19.00 1.04 20.15
C SER A 60 17.64 0.40 19.87
N ASN A 61 16.78 1.08 19.11
CA ASN A 61 15.50 0.53 18.66
C ASN A 61 15.70 -0.67 17.72
N ALA A 62 16.65 -0.55 16.77
CA ALA A 62 16.99 -1.63 15.85
C ALA A 62 17.51 -2.88 16.60
N LEU A 63 18.25 -2.69 17.69
CA LEU A 63 18.72 -3.78 18.54
C LEU A 63 17.56 -4.58 19.13
N GLY A 64 16.47 -3.91 19.55
CA GLY A 64 15.27 -4.56 20.07
C GLY A 64 14.73 -5.63 19.11
N LEU A 65 14.54 -5.28 17.83
CA LEU A 65 14.09 -6.25 16.83
C LEU A 65 15.18 -7.25 16.43
N ALA A 66 16.45 -6.83 16.34
CA ALA A 66 17.55 -7.72 15.96
C ALA A 66 17.67 -8.91 16.92
N THR A 67 17.46 -8.69 18.22
CA THR A 67 17.50 -9.75 19.25
C THR A 67 16.40 -10.80 19.11
N LEU A 68 15.35 -10.55 18.33
CA LEU A 68 14.24 -11.50 18.14
C LEU A 68 14.55 -12.64 17.17
N CYS A 69 15.71 -12.59 16.47
CA CYS A 69 16.29 -13.72 15.72
C CYS A 69 15.30 -14.54 14.85
N GLY A 70 14.43 -13.85 14.10
CA GLY A 70 13.51 -14.46 13.13
C GLY A 70 12.07 -14.67 13.61
N SER A 71 11.74 -14.41 14.88
CA SER A 71 10.36 -14.52 15.39
C SER A 71 9.41 -13.40 14.95
N GLN A 72 9.97 -12.26 14.52
CA GLN A 72 9.25 -11.09 14.02
C GLN A 72 10.06 -10.43 12.92
N TYR A 73 9.40 -9.95 11.86
CA TYR A 73 10.05 -9.33 10.69
C TYR A 73 10.03 -7.80 10.71
N MET A 74 9.22 -7.19 11.59
CA MET A 74 9.12 -5.75 11.76
C MET A 74 8.68 -5.44 13.20
N SER A 75 9.17 -4.36 13.79
CA SER A 75 8.79 -3.87 15.12
C SER A 75 7.46 -3.10 15.08
N ASP A 76 6.76 -2.96 16.21
CA ASP A 76 5.52 -2.17 16.28
C ASP A 76 5.73 -0.70 15.86
N ALA A 77 6.91 -0.14 16.15
CA ALA A 77 7.26 1.22 15.76
C ALA A 77 7.64 1.32 14.27
N GLY A 78 8.26 0.28 13.69
CA GLY A 78 8.40 0.14 12.24
C GLY A 78 7.04 -0.02 11.54
N ALA A 79 6.14 -0.82 12.12
CA ALA A 79 4.77 -1.03 11.62
C ALA A 79 3.88 0.21 11.74
N SER A 80 4.15 1.06 12.72
CA SER A 80 3.45 2.33 12.95
C SER A 80 4.05 3.51 12.16
N GLY A 81 5.12 3.28 11.37
CA GLY A 81 5.74 4.31 10.54
C GLY A 81 6.55 5.37 11.30
N VAL A 82 6.91 5.10 12.56
CA VAL A 82 7.72 6.01 13.40
C VAL A 82 9.14 6.14 12.84
N TYR A 83 9.67 5.04 12.32
CA TYR A 83 10.89 4.96 11.51
C TYR A 83 10.66 3.90 10.44
N SER A 84 11.33 4.00 9.29
CA SER A 84 11.36 2.85 8.38
C SER A 84 12.42 1.86 8.84
N GLU A 85 12.17 0.58 8.59
CA GLU A 85 12.94 -0.51 9.15
C GLU A 85 13.30 -1.52 8.05
N SER A 86 14.54 -2.00 8.06
CA SER A 86 15.02 -3.02 7.14
C SER A 86 15.78 -4.09 7.91
N VAL A 87 15.46 -5.35 7.63
CA VAL A 87 16.10 -6.52 8.23
C VAL A 87 16.94 -7.22 7.19
N GLN A 88 18.20 -7.54 7.52
CA GLN A 88 19.08 -8.36 6.70
C GLN A 88 19.71 -9.45 7.55
N THR A 89 20.18 -10.49 6.87
CA THR A 89 20.74 -11.68 7.50
C THR A 89 22.03 -12.10 6.82
N PHE A 90 23.00 -12.57 7.61
CA PHE A 90 24.34 -12.90 7.16
C PHE A 90 24.81 -14.22 7.77
N ASP A 91 25.67 -14.94 7.05
CA ASP A 91 26.26 -16.19 7.55
C ASP A 91 27.45 -15.96 8.50
N SER A 92 28.10 -14.81 8.39
CA SER A 92 29.24 -14.38 9.21
C SER A 92 29.00 -12.99 9.80
N ASP A 93 29.78 -12.62 10.81
CA ASP A 93 29.71 -11.31 11.46
C ASP A 93 29.89 -10.18 10.43
N PRO A 94 28.84 -9.40 10.10
CA PRO A 94 28.93 -8.39 9.05
C PRO A 94 29.63 -7.13 9.56
N ASN A 95 30.60 -6.64 8.79
CA ASN A 95 31.13 -5.29 8.94
C ASN A 95 30.26 -4.28 8.16
N GLY A 96 30.55 -2.98 8.29
CA GLY A 96 29.78 -1.93 7.60
C GLY A 96 29.75 -2.07 6.07
N GLU A 97 30.85 -2.50 5.45
CA GLU A 97 30.95 -2.67 3.99
C GLU A 97 30.05 -3.81 3.48
N MET A 98 30.06 -4.94 4.19
CA MET A 98 29.18 -6.09 3.89
C MET A 98 27.71 -5.69 3.93
N LEU A 99 27.32 -4.85 4.91
CA LEU A 99 25.95 -4.36 5.03
C LEU A 99 25.55 -3.48 3.85
N ILE A 100 26.41 -2.55 3.45
CA ILE A 100 26.15 -1.66 2.31
C ILE A 100 26.05 -2.44 1.01
N ASN A 101 26.90 -3.45 0.81
CA ASN A 101 26.81 -4.32 -0.36
C ASN A 101 25.48 -5.08 -0.39
N ALA A 102 25.04 -5.64 0.74
CA ALA A 102 23.75 -6.32 0.84
C ALA A 102 22.56 -5.38 0.54
N PHE A 103 22.55 -4.18 1.12
CA PHE A 103 21.48 -3.20 0.88
C PHE A 103 21.49 -2.65 -0.56
N SER A 104 22.62 -2.72 -1.25
CA SER A 104 22.77 -2.23 -2.62
C SER A 104 22.29 -3.22 -3.68
N ILE A 105 22.01 -4.49 -3.33
CA ILE A 105 21.53 -5.51 -4.28
C ILE A 105 20.25 -5.05 -4.99
N GLY A 106 19.35 -4.39 -4.26
CA GLY A 106 18.11 -3.86 -4.81
C GLY A 106 18.30 -2.81 -5.92
N LYS A 107 19.51 -2.27 -6.11
CA LYS A 107 19.80 -1.29 -7.17
C LYS A 107 19.54 -1.83 -8.56
N GLU A 108 19.88 -3.09 -8.82
CA GLU A 108 19.77 -3.66 -10.17
C GLU A 108 18.32 -3.99 -10.53
N GLY A 109 17.47 -4.31 -9.54
CA GLY A 109 16.05 -4.58 -9.75
C GLY A 109 15.14 -3.37 -9.61
N TYR A 110 15.59 -2.28 -8.97
CA TYR A 110 14.75 -1.10 -8.76
C TYR A 110 14.74 -0.20 -10.00
N ASN A 111 13.56 -0.02 -10.58
CA ASN A 111 13.32 0.94 -11.65
C ASN A 111 12.63 2.18 -11.07
N TYR A 112 13.27 3.34 -11.26
CA TYR A 112 12.75 4.59 -10.76
C TYR A 112 11.54 5.12 -11.52
N ASP A 113 11.45 4.88 -12.83
CA ASP A 113 10.43 5.50 -13.68
C ASP A 113 9.03 4.99 -13.36
N ASP A 114 8.90 3.67 -13.20
CA ASP A 114 7.67 3.00 -12.78
C ASP A 114 7.59 2.78 -11.26
N ASN A 115 8.68 3.03 -10.52
CA ASN A 115 8.79 2.83 -9.08
C ASN A 115 8.57 1.37 -8.65
N LEU A 116 9.04 0.42 -9.47
CA LEU A 116 8.89 -1.02 -9.23
C LEU A 116 10.23 -1.70 -8.99
N CYS A 117 10.16 -2.83 -8.29
CA CYS A 117 11.29 -3.73 -8.05
C CYS A 117 11.06 -5.01 -8.85
N TYR A 118 12.02 -5.37 -9.70
CA TYR A 118 11.96 -6.49 -10.62
C TYR A 118 12.87 -7.65 -10.18
N ASP A 119 12.81 -8.76 -10.92
CA ASP A 119 13.77 -9.88 -10.82
C ASP A 119 13.87 -10.58 -9.45
N ASN A 120 12.79 -10.53 -8.65
CA ASN A 120 12.70 -11.14 -7.31
C ASN A 120 13.79 -10.69 -6.32
N VAL A 121 14.42 -9.53 -6.55
CA VAL A 121 15.29 -8.90 -5.56
C VAL A 121 14.46 -8.08 -4.57
N ASP A 122 14.95 -7.94 -3.34
CA ASP A 122 14.35 -7.04 -2.35
C ASP A 122 14.96 -5.64 -2.51
N CYS A 123 14.15 -4.70 -2.99
CA CYS A 123 14.56 -3.31 -3.15
C CYS A 123 14.32 -2.45 -1.91
N ALA A 124 13.64 -2.93 -0.86
CA ALA A 124 13.23 -2.11 0.26
C ALA A 124 14.43 -1.51 1.03
N ALA A 125 15.49 -2.31 1.21
CA ALA A 125 16.73 -1.83 1.82
C ALA A 125 17.41 -0.75 0.95
N TYR A 126 17.37 -0.93 -0.38
CA TYR A 126 17.93 0.01 -1.35
C TYR A 126 17.16 1.34 -1.35
N THR A 127 15.84 1.31 -1.45
CA THR A 127 14.98 2.50 -1.48
C THR A 127 14.97 3.25 -0.15
N ASN A 128 15.12 2.56 0.99
CA ASN A 128 15.32 3.20 2.30
C ASN A 128 16.62 4.03 2.35
N MET A 129 17.74 3.50 1.83
CA MET A 129 18.99 4.27 1.78
C MET A 129 18.88 5.54 0.95
N LEU A 130 18.05 5.52 -0.09
CA LEU A 130 17.88 6.63 -1.02
C LEU A 130 16.80 7.63 -0.61
N TRP A 131 16.03 7.33 0.44
CA TRP A 131 14.87 8.13 0.82
C TRP A 131 15.26 9.57 1.16
N GLU A 132 14.80 10.51 0.33
CA GLU A 132 15.25 11.91 0.32
C GLU A 132 15.01 12.61 1.65
N GLN A 133 13.89 12.28 2.30
CA GLN A 133 13.46 12.92 3.54
C GLN A 133 14.16 12.35 4.79
N SER A 134 14.74 11.15 4.70
CA SER A 134 15.45 10.56 5.84
C SER A 134 16.76 11.31 6.06
N SER A 135 17.02 11.71 7.29
CA SER A 135 18.23 12.44 7.69
C SER A 135 19.07 11.69 8.72
N GLN A 136 18.52 10.63 9.31
CA GLN A 136 19.14 9.85 10.37
C GLN A 136 19.02 8.37 10.08
N VAL A 137 20.05 7.60 10.47
CA VAL A 137 20.03 6.13 10.43
C VAL A 137 20.68 5.56 11.68
N GLY A 138 20.18 4.44 12.17
CA GLY A 138 20.85 3.66 13.20
C GLY A 138 20.63 2.18 12.99
N CYS A 139 21.69 1.39 13.10
CA CYS A 139 21.65 -0.05 12.85
C CYS A 139 22.21 -0.85 14.03
N ALA A 140 21.73 -2.08 14.18
CA ALA A 140 22.23 -3.04 15.16
C ALA A 140 22.40 -4.42 14.53
N LYS A 141 23.34 -5.22 15.04
CA LYS A 141 23.54 -6.62 14.65
C LYS A 141 23.52 -7.55 15.86
N VAL A 142 23.11 -8.80 15.66
CA VAL A 142 23.06 -9.83 16.71
C VAL A 142 23.48 -11.18 16.11
N ASP A 143 24.32 -11.93 16.82
CA ASP A 143 24.59 -13.35 16.52
C ASP A 143 23.45 -14.20 17.11
N CYS A 144 22.62 -14.75 16.24
CA CYS A 144 21.49 -15.61 16.58
C CYS A 144 21.87 -17.08 16.78
N GLY A 145 23.15 -17.44 16.64
CA GLY A 145 23.65 -18.81 16.84
C GLY A 145 23.24 -19.80 15.74
N SER A 146 23.53 -21.09 15.97
CA SER A 146 23.40 -22.18 14.97
C SER A 146 22.10 -22.98 15.03
N ASN A 147 21.07 -22.50 15.73
CA ASN A 147 19.89 -23.30 16.07
C ASN A 147 18.56 -22.71 15.56
N THR A 148 18.51 -22.33 14.28
CA THR A 148 17.24 -22.20 13.56
C THR A 148 17.07 -23.41 12.65
N SER A 149 15.98 -24.16 12.85
CA SER A 149 15.64 -25.33 12.04
C SER A 149 15.36 -24.89 10.60
N GLY A 150 16.38 -24.94 9.74
CA GLY A 150 16.25 -24.63 8.32
C GLY A 150 17.35 -23.72 7.77
N GLY A 151 18.62 -24.13 7.88
CA GLY A 151 19.72 -23.69 7.02
C GLY A 151 19.97 -22.19 6.83
N SER A 152 21.03 -21.69 7.49
CA SER A 152 21.89 -20.57 7.05
C SER A 152 21.43 -19.13 7.25
N LEU A 153 21.13 -18.65 8.46
CA LEU A 153 21.12 -17.20 8.75
C LEU A 153 21.56 -16.94 10.21
N ARG A 154 22.88 -16.90 10.46
CA ARG A 154 23.48 -16.80 11.80
C ARG A 154 23.40 -15.40 12.39
N TRP A 155 23.65 -14.38 11.58
CA TRP A 155 23.70 -12.98 12.01
C TRP A 155 22.48 -12.24 11.49
N ARG A 156 21.83 -11.48 12.36
CA ARG A 156 20.71 -10.61 12.01
C ARG A 156 21.11 -9.16 12.16
N VAL A 157 20.82 -8.35 11.15
CA VAL A 157 21.04 -6.90 11.15
C VAL A 157 19.70 -6.20 10.94
N VAL A 158 19.46 -5.15 11.72
CA VAL A 158 18.32 -4.25 11.56
C VAL A 158 18.83 -2.83 11.42
N CYS A 159 18.28 -2.06 10.48
CA CYS A 159 18.53 -0.64 10.34
C CYS A 159 17.21 0.13 10.37
N ASN A 160 17.22 1.26 11.07
CA ASN A 160 16.10 2.18 11.19
C ASN A 160 16.45 3.56 10.64
N TRP A 161 15.53 4.19 9.89
CA TRP A 161 15.70 5.54 9.35
C TRP A 161 14.63 6.51 9.87
N ASN A 162 15.03 7.76 10.09
CA ASN A 162 14.14 8.83 10.52
C ASN A 162 14.44 10.14 9.76
N PRO A 163 13.42 10.89 9.32
CA PRO A 163 12.02 10.48 9.07
C PRO A 163 11.89 9.15 8.33
N ALA A 164 10.81 8.41 8.63
CA ALA A 164 10.51 7.14 7.97
C ALA A 164 10.36 7.30 6.45
N GLY A 165 10.70 6.25 5.72
CA GLY A 165 10.69 6.26 4.28
C GLY A 165 10.42 4.92 3.62
N SER A 166 10.78 4.83 2.34
CA SER A 166 10.52 3.70 1.44
C SER A 166 9.04 3.30 1.39
N PHE A 167 8.14 4.28 1.48
CA PHE A 167 6.71 4.04 1.38
C PHE A 167 6.36 3.47 0.00
N ALA A 168 5.61 2.38 -0.03
CA ALA A 168 5.22 1.72 -1.26
C ALA A 168 4.50 2.70 -2.20
N GLY A 169 4.86 2.67 -3.49
CA GLY A 169 4.29 3.55 -4.51
C GLY A 169 4.83 4.99 -4.50
N VAL A 170 5.68 5.36 -3.54
CA VAL A 170 6.35 6.67 -3.51
C VAL A 170 7.81 6.52 -3.93
N LYS A 171 8.26 7.35 -4.87
CA LYS A 171 9.66 7.34 -5.33
C LYS A 171 10.57 7.82 -4.20
N PRO A 172 11.76 7.22 -4.02
CA PRO A 172 12.64 7.52 -2.90
C PRO A 172 13.20 8.95 -2.94
N TYR A 173 13.23 9.59 -4.10
CA TYR A 173 13.64 10.98 -4.27
C TYR A 173 12.96 11.56 -5.49
N THR A 174 12.98 12.88 -5.66
CA THR A 174 12.52 13.54 -6.88
C THR A 174 13.65 13.60 -7.92
N ALA A 175 13.43 13.11 -9.14
CA ALA A 175 14.40 13.15 -10.23
C ALA A 175 14.22 14.37 -11.13
N VAL A 176 15.31 14.79 -11.79
CA VAL A 176 15.25 15.78 -12.88
C VAL A 176 14.33 15.22 -13.98
N SER A 177 13.39 16.02 -14.49
CA SER A 177 12.31 15.54 -15.37
C SER A 177 12.85 14.75 -16.58
N HIS A 178 12.57 13.45 -16.62
CA HIS A 178 12.53 12.70 -17.87
C HIS A 178 11.15 12.95 -18.48
N THR A 179 11.09 13.89 -19.44
CA THR A 179 9.95 13.91 -20.37
C THR A 179 9.93 12.56 -21.10
N SER A 180 8.76 12.10 -21.52
CA SER A 180 8.46 10.82 -22.19
C SER A 180 9.21 10.58 -23.52
N ALA A 181 10.28 11.34 -23.78
CA ALA A 181 11.19 11.24 -24.92
C ALA A 181 12.33 10.23 -24.70
N SER A 182 12.55 9.66 -23.50
CA SER A 182 13.56 8.61 -23.31
C SER A 182 13.09 7.19 -23.68
N LEU A 183 11.81 7.00 -24.00
CA LEU A 183 11.32 5.77 -24.64
C LEU A 183 11.62 5.71 -26.15
N LEU A 184 12.24 6.75 -26.71
CA LEU A 184 12.89 6.69 -28.02
C LEU A 184 14.37 6.37 -27.87
N ASN A 185 14.68 5.25 -27.22
CA ASN A 185 15.76 4.43 -27.74
C ASN A 185 15.11 3.32 -28.57
N THR A 186 14.75 3.69 -29.79
CA THR A 186 14.41 2.74 -30.84
C THR A 186 15.59 1.80 -31.02
N ASP A 187 15.40 0.53 -30.67
CA ASP A 187 15.97 -0.55 -31.45
C ASP A 187 15.78 -0.20 -32.95
N PRO A 188 16.86 -0.14 -33.75
CA PRO A 188 16.84 0.40 -35.12
C PRO A 188 16.02 -0.42 -36.15
N ASN A 189 15.13 -1.32 -35.74
CA ASN A 189 14.47 -2.29 -36.63
C ASN A 189 12.94 -2.18 -36.78
N TYR A 190 12.27 -1.11 -36.36
CA TYR A 190 10.81 -0.99 -36.58
C TYR A 190 10.39 0.40 -37.09
N SER A 191 10.09 0.50 -38.39
CA SER A 191 9.97 1.76 -39.14
C SER A 191 8.62 1.98 -39.85
N THR A 192 7.47 1.76 -39.21
CA THR A 192 6.17 2.14 -39.80
C THR A 192 5.08 2.44 -38.77
N TYR A 193 4.29 3.49 -39.02
CA TYR A 193 3.08 3.87 -38.27
C TYR A 193 1.84 3.83 -39.20
N THR A 194 0.67 3.43 -38.70
CA THR A 194 -0.59 3.43 -39.48
C THR A 194 -1.60 4.42 -38.93
N GLU A 195 -2.09 5.32 -39.79
CA GLU A 195 -3.16 6.28 -39.48
C GLU A 195 -4.44 5.89 -40.24
N PHE A 196 -5.60 5.96 -39.57
CA PHE A 196 -6.91 5.68 -40.17
C PHE A 196 -7.52 6.98 -40.71
N ASP A 197 -7.71 7.07 -42.04
CA ASP A 197 -8.31 8.23 -42.71
C ASP A 197 -9.84 8.07 -42.79
N SER A 198 -10.55 8.89 -42.01
CA SER A 198 -12.01 8.84 -41.91
C SER A 198 -12.75 9.33 -43.17
N ASN A 199 -12.07 9.94 -44.14
CA ASN A 199 -12.69 10.41 -45.38
C ASN A 199 -12.60 9.40 -46.54
N SER A 200 -11.59 8.53 -46.53
CA SER A 200 -11.39 7.51 -47.57
C SER A 200 -11.67 6.07 -47.11
N GLY A 201 -11.72 5.83 -45.79
CA GLY A 201 -12.10 4.54 -45.21
C GLY A 201 -11.03 3.45 -45.31
N VAL A 202 -9.78 3.80 -45.63
CA VAL A 202 -8.65 2.86 -45.75
C VAL A 202 -7.49 3.29 -44.86
N ASN A 203 -6.85 2.32 -44.19
CA ASN A 203 -5.64 2.56 -43.39
C ASN A 203 -4.47 2.95 -44.30
N ARG A 204 -3.77 4.04 -43.97
CA ARG A 204 -2.56 4.46 -44.68
C ARG A 204 -1.33 4.25 -43.79
N ILE A 205 -0.32 3.58 -44.33
CA ILE A 205 0.98 3.40 -43.69
C ILE A 205 1.82 4.64 -43.96
N LEU A 206 2.28 5.32 -42.91
CA LEU A 206 3.20 6.45 -42.98
C LEU A 206 4.60 5.98 -42.55
N ASP A 207 5.58 6.32 -43.38
CA ASP A 207 7.00 6.04 -43.14
C ASP A 207 7.61 7.20 -42.34
N LEU A 208 7.93 6.94 -41.07
CA LEU A 208 8.45 7.92 -40.13
C LEU A 208 9.93 8.30 -40.39
N THR A 209 10.57 7.71 -41.40
CA THR A 209 11.87 8.18 -41.89
C THR A 209 11.75 9.45 -42.74
N ASN A 210 10.53 9.83 -43.15
CA ASN A 210 10.26 11.04 -43.91
C ASN A 210 9.87 12.21 -42.99
N GLN A 211 10.67 13.28 -43.02
CA GLN A 211 10.51 14.48 -42.16
C GLN A 211 9.19 15.22 -42.37
N ASP A 212 8.60 15.18 -43.57
CA ASP A 212 7.36 15.90 -43.86
C ASP A 212 6.11 15.22 -43.28
N ASP A 213 6.13 13.89 -43.16
CA ASP A 213 5.03 13.12 -42.58
C ASP A 213 5.11 13.08 -41.05
N ALA A 214 6.32 13.07 -40.48
CA ALA A 214 6.54 13.29 -39.06
C ALA A 214 6.05 14.68 -38.59
N ALA A 215 6.26 15.73 -39.40
CA ALA A 215 5.80 17.08 -39.09
C ALA A 215 4.27 17.24 -39.16
N LYS A 216 3.60 16.48 -40.04
CA LYS A 216 2.12 16.46 -40.12
C LYS A 216 1.50 15.72 -38.94
N ALA A 217 2.08 14.59 -38.52
CA ALA A 217 1.66 13.86 -37.32
C ALA A 217 1.80 14.73 -36.05
N ALA A 218 2.92 15.47 -35.91
CA ALA A 218 3.14 16.38 -34.78
C ALA A 218 2.12 17.54 -34.71
N LYS A 219 1.65 18.05 -35.86
CA LYS A 219 0.65 19.13 -35.92
C LYS A 219 -0.78 18.68 -35.61
N SER A 220 -1.14 17.40 -35.81
CA SER A 220 -2.48 16.89 -35.47
C SER A 220 -2.61 16.64 -33.96
N VAL A 221 -1.55 16.17 -33.31
CA VAL A 221 -1.47 15.89 -31.86
C VAL A 221 -1.57 17.18 -31.03
N SER A 222 -1.06 18.31 -31.53
CA SER A 222 -1.05 19.60 -30.81
C SER A 222 -2.43 20.27 -30.65
N LYS A 223 -3.49 19.84 -31.38
CA LYS A 223 -4.78 20.55 -31.41
C LYS A 223 -5.92 19.92 -30.61
N LYS A 224 -5.70 18.80 -29.89
CA LYS A 224 -6.72 18.18 -29.02
C LYS A 224 -6.16 17.63 -27.71
N THR A 225 -5.70 18.51 -26.83
CA THR A 225 -5.54 18.17 -25.40
C THR A 225 -5.75 19.42 -24.56
N LYS A 226 -6.96 19.56 -24.02
CA LYS A 226 -7.16 20.35 -22.81
C LYS A 226 -6.59 19.48 -21.68
N ALA A 227 -5.53 19.95 -21.02
CA ALA A 227 -4.80 19.19 -20.02
C ALA A 227 -5.72 18.75 -18.86
N VAL A 228 -5.79 17.44 -18.61
CA VAL A 228 -6.30 16.89 -17.35
C VAL A 228 -5.17 17.05 -16.32
N SER A 229 -5.44 17.79 -15.24
CA SER A 229 -4.52 18.00 -14.13
C SER A 229 -4.16 16.66 -13.46
N SER A 230 -2.88 16.46 -13.12
CA SER A 230 -2.30 15.26 -12.47
C SER A 230 -2.79 14.96 -11.04
N THR A 231 -3.96 15.50 -10.67
CA THR A 231 -4.58 15.41 -9.34
C THR A 231 -5.92 14.68 -9.37
N ASP A 232 -6.52 14.55 -10.55
CA ASP A 232 -7.81 13.89 -10.73
C ASP A 232 -7.59 12.41 -11.01
N PHE A 233 -8.45 11.56 -10.47
CA PHE A 233 -8.45 10.14 -10.77
C PHE A 233 -9.86 9.58 -10.74
N ASP A 234 -10.13 8.58 -11.58
CA ASP A 234 -11.39 7.84 -11.61
C ASP A 234 -11.14 6.41 -12.08
N TYR A 235 -11.01 5.48 -11.13
CA TYR A 235 -10.68 4.09 -11.40
C TYR A 235 -11.82 3.32 -12.10
N ARG A 236 -13.02 3.89 -12.22
CA ARG A 236 -14.12 3.30 -12.98
C ARG A 236 -13.77 3.20 -14.47
N GLN A 237 -13.03 4.19 -14.99
CA GLN A 237 -12.65 4.27 -16.41
C GLN A 237 -11.68 3.14 -16.82
N ASN A 238 -11.01 2.53 -15.85
CA ASN A 238 -10.02 1.48 -16.08
C ASN A 238 -10.64 0.07 -15.97
N GLY A 239 -11.93 -0.02 -15.63
CA GLY A 239 -12.67 -1.27 -15.48
C GLY A 239 -12.15 -2.17 -14.36
N ILE A 240 -11.40 -1.63 -13.39
CA ILE A 240 -10.84 -2.40 -12.25
C ILE A 240 -11.76 -2.38 -11.03
N VAL A 241 -12.67 -1.41 -10.95
CA VAL A 241 -13.65 -1.30 -9.88
C VAL A 241 -14.74 -2.35 -10.14
N PRO A 242 -14.98 -3.31 -9.22
CA PRO A 242 -16.02 -4.29 -9.45
C PRO A 242 -17.40 -3.63 -9.52
N VAL A 243 -18.39 -4.32 -10.05
CA VAL A 243 -19.76 -3.80 -10.15
C VAL A 243 -20.36 -3.67 -8.75
N PRO A 244 -21.03 -2.56 -8.39
CA PRO A 244 -21.80 -2.42 -7.15
C PRO A 244 -22.78 -3.58 -6.96
N VAL A 245 -22.73 -4.21 -5.79
CA VAL A 245 -23.58 -5.33 -5.40
C VAL A 245 -24.46 -4.85 -4.26
N ASP A 246 -25.66 -5.39 -4.15
CA ASP A 246 -26.60 -5.07 -3.08
C ASP A 246 -26.38 -5.98 -1.87
N SER A 247 -26.00 -5.38 -0.73
CA SER A 247 -25.85 -6.05 0.55
C SER A 247 -27.18 -6.35 1.24
N ARG A 248 -28.32 -5.97 0.65
CA ARG A 248 -29.67 -6.26 1.16
C ARG A 248 -29.79 -5.82 2.63
N ASP A 249 -30.42 -6.64 3.47
CA ASP A 249 -30.63 -6.36 4.89
C ASP A 249 -29.43 -6.75 5.78
N CYS A 250 -28.23 -6.89 5.20
CA CYS A 250 -27.03 -7.34 5.89
C CYS A 250 -26.05 -6.18 6.13
N SER A 251 -25.84 -5.79 7.40
CA SER A 251 -24.89 -4.74 7.79
C SER A 251 -23.43 -5.20 7.66
N ALA A 252 -22.96 -5.42 6.44
CA ALA A 252 -21.66 -6.01 6.12
C ALA A 252 -20.80 -5.16 5.16
N ALA A 253 -21.02 -3.85 5.11
CA ALA A 253 -20.25 -2.93 4.26
C ALA A 253 -18.73 -3.10 4.41
N TYR A 254 -18.25 -3.40 5.62
CA TYR A 254 -16.85 -3.71 5.91
C TYR A 254 -16.29 -4.85 5.04
N ALA A 255 -17.08 -5.92 4.85
CA ALA A 255 -16.70 -7.10 4.07
C ALA A 255 -16.74 -6.80 2.58
N PHE A 256 -17.76 -6.07 2.10
CA PHE A 256 -17.86 -5.65 0.70
C PHE A 256 -16.70 -4.73 0.31
N VAL A 257 -16.34 -3.77 1.16
CA VAL A 257 -15.20 -2.88 0.94
C VAL A 257 -13.89 -3.66 0.96
N ALA A 258 -13.64 -4.51 1.95
CA ALA A 258 -12.41 -5.31 2.01
C ALA A 258 -12.26 -6.25 0.80
N ALA A 259 -13.33 -6.92 0.39
CA ALA A 259 -13.36 -7.73 -0.83
C ALA A 259 -13.12 -6.89 -2.09
N ALA A 260 -13.66 -5.67 -2.17
CA ALA A 260 -13.46 -4.78 -3.30
C ALA A 260 -12.02 -4.27 -3.37
N ILE A 261 -11.39 -3.94 -2.22
CA ILE A 261 -9.96 -3.63 -2.16
C ILE A 261 -9.17 -4.84 -2.69
N ALA A 262 -9.42 -6.06 -2.21
CA ALA A 262 -8.69 -7.24 -2.67
C ALA A 262 -8.84 -7.47 -4.19
N GLN A 263 -10.05 -7.28 -4.75
CA GLN A 263 -10.32 -7.40 -6.18
C GLN A 263 -9.60 -6.33 -7.00
N THR A 264 -9.67 -5.05 -6.59
CA THR A 264 -9.03 -3.95 -7.32
C THR A 264 -7.52 -4.11 -7.33
N ARG A 265 -6.93 -4.62 -6.24
CA ARG A 265 -5.49 -4.91 -6.17
C ARG A 265 -5.07 -5.99 -7.14
N VAL A 266 -5.81 -7.09 -7.19
CA VAL A 266 -5.54 -8.15 -8.17
C VAL A 266 -5.74 -7.63 -9.60
N ALA A 267 -6.76 -6.81 -9.84
CA ALA A 267 -7.00 -6.19 -11.14
C ALA A 267 -5.87 -5.26 -11.57
N MET A 268 -5.32 -4.47 -10.64
CA MET A 268 -4.19 -3.57 -10.92
C MET A 268 -2.88 -4.35 -11.12
N LYS A 269 -2.59 -5.34 -10.28
CA LYS A 269 -1.32 -6.07 -10.32
C LYS A 269 -1.23 -7.14 -11.40
N ARG A 270 -2.31 -7.89 -11.59
CA ARG A 270 -2.32 -9.11 -12.43
C ARG A 270 -3.11 -8.92 -13.72
N ASN A 271 -3.78 -7.77 -13.89
CA ASN A 271 -4.73 -7.52 -14.97
C ASN A 271 -5.86 -8.57 -15.04
N VAL A 272 -6.20 -9.19 -13.91
CA VAL A 272 -7.30 -10.15 -13.77
C VAL A 272 -8.38 -9.53 -12.90
N ARG A 273 -9.65 -9.66 -13.27
CA ARG A 273 -10.80 -9.09 -12.54
C ARG A 273 -11.55 -10.20 -11.80
N PRO A 274 -11.03 -10.69 -10.66
CA PRO A 274 -11.70 -11.74 -9.93
C PRO A 274 -13.03 -11.24 -9.36
N THR A 275 -13.99 -12.15 -9.23
CA THR A 275 -15.17 -11.95 -8.38
C THR A 275 -15.03 -12.87 -7.18
N VAL A 276 -14.82 -12.28 -6.00
CA VAL A 276 -14.49 -12.99 -4.75
C VAL A 276 -15.71 -13.09 -3.83
N SER A 277 -15.74 -14.10 -2.97
CA SER A 277 -16.83 -14.31 -2.01
C SER A 277 -16.78 -13.31 -0.86
N VAL A 278 -17.79 -12.45 -0.79
CA VAL A 278 -18.02 -11.59 0.39
C VAL A 278 -18.60 -12.39 1.55
N GLN A 279 -19.45 -13.40 1.25
CA GLN A 279 -20.06 -14.26 2.28
C GLN A 279 -19.02 -15.02 3.10
N GLN A 280 -17.91 -15.41 2.48
CA GLN A 280 -16.79 -16.02 3.18
C GLN A 280 -16.27 -15.13 4.32
N ILE A 281 -16.09 -13.82 4.09
CA ILE A 281 -15.64 -12.89 5.13
C ILE A 281 -16.67 -12.82 6.26
N ILE A 282 -17.95 -12.68 5.90
CA ILE A 282 -19.08 -12.59 6.84
C ILE A 282 -19.17 -13.82 7.76
N ASP A 283 -19.01 -15.02 7.19
CA ASP A 283 -19.19 -16.28 7.91
C ASP A 283 -17.92 -16.71 8.69
N CYS A 284 -16.73 -16.44 8.15
CA CYS A 284 -15.49 -17.04 8.63
C CYS A 284 -14.62 -16.13 9.52
N MET A 285 -14.81 -14.81 9.49
CA MET A 285 -13.99 -13.89 10.28
C MET A 285 -14.14 -14.09 11.81
N ASN A 286 -15.16 -14.81 12.27
CA ASN A 286 -15.47 -14.98 13.70
C ASN A 286 -14.75 -16.16 14.40
N ASN A 287 -14.07 -17.06 13.67
CA ASN A 287 -13.71 -18.38 14.23
C ASN A 287 -12.25 -18.54 14.69
N ASN A 288 -11.29 -17.73 14.23
CA ASN A 288 -9.86 -17.97 14.47
C ASN A 288 -9.02 -16.73 14.83
N THR A 289 -9.58 -15.53 14.81
CA THR A 289 -8.90 -14.33 15.33
C THR A 289 -9.28 -14.21 16.80
N ALA A 290 -8.30 -14.37 17.69
CA ALA A 290 -8.44 -13.98 19.08
C ALA A 290 -8.85 -12.51 19.11
N THR A 291 -10.13 -12.27 19.32
CA THR A 291 -10.70 -10.93 19.34
C THR A 291 -10.01 -10.10 20.40
N ILE A 292 -9.43 -8.96 20.02
CA ILE A 292 -9.50 -7.79 20.87
C ILE A 292 -10.97 -7.31 20.79
N GLY A 293 -11.83 -7.76 21.72
CA GLY A 293 -13.17 -7.17 21.92
C GLY A 293 -14.43 -8.06 21.78
N GLY A 294 -14.34 -9.35 21.40
CA GLY A 294 -15.45 -10.31 21.48
C GLY A 294 -16.69 -10.08 20.61
N VAL A 295 -16.64 -9.25 19.55
CA VAL A 295 -17.83 -8.94 18.73
C VAL A 295 -17.90 -9.87 17.50
N ARG A 296 -19.02 -10.59 17.33
CA ARG A 296 -19.33 -11.31 16.08
C ARG A 296 -19.68 -10.28 15.01
N SER A 297 -18.92 -10.25 13.92
CA SER A 297 -19.12 -9.25 12.87
C SER A 297 -20.33 -9.59 11.99
N GLY A 298 -20.30 -10.73 11.27
CA GLY A 298 -21.46 -11.23 10.53
C GLY A 298 -22.17 -10.14 9.69
N CYS A 299 -23.51 -10.14 9.71
CA CYS A 299 -24.30 -9.03 9.17
C CYS A 299 -24.85 -8.09 10.26
N VAL A 300 -24.04 -7.77 11.27
CA VAL A 300 -24.43 -6.85 12.35
C VAL A 300 -23.51 -5.65 12.38
N ASN A 301 -22.20 -5.89 12.39
CA ASN A 301 -21.17 -4.85 12.32
C ASN A 301 -19.84 -5.46 11.89
N GLY A 302 -18.79 -4.66 11.74
CA GLY A 302 -17.44 -5.15 11.48
C GLY A 302 -16.53 -4.01 11.08
N SER A 303 -15.22 -4.27 11.06
CA SER A 303 -14.22 -3.29 10.64
C SER A 303 -13.57 -3.71 9.32
N ILE A 304 -13.21 -2.74 8.47
CA ILE A 304 -12.43 -3.02 7.26
C ILE A 304 -11.09 -3.66 7.67
N HIS A 305 -10.49 -3.19 8.77
CA HIS A 305 -9.23 -3.71 9.31
C HIS A 305 -9.28 -5.23 9.57
N ASP A 306 -10.27 -5.72 10.31
CA ASP A 306 -10.39 -7.14 10.63
C ASP A 306 -10.64 -7.99 9.38
N ALA A 307 -11.42 -7.47 8.44
CA ALA A 307 -11.66 -8.16 7.18
C ALA A 307 -10.39 -8.24 6.32
N LEU A 308 -9.56 -7.19 6.31
CA LEU A 308 -8.28 -7.23 5.62
C LEU A 308 -7.28 -8.20 6.31
N ILE A 309 -7.28 -8.30 7.64
CA ILE A 309 -6.54 -9.33 8.39
C ILE A 309 -6.98 -10.72 7.93
N TYR A 310 -8.29 -10.96 7.87
CA TYR A 310 -8.83 -12.23 7.42
C TYR A 310 -8.37 -12.57 5.99
N ILE A 311 -8.43 -11.61 5.07
CA ILE A 311 -8.02 -11.82 3.67
C ILE A 311 -6.51 -12.10 3.57
N ARG A 312 -5.68 -11.45 4.40
CA ARG A 312 -4.25 -11.76 4.52
C ARG A 312 -4.04 -13.20 4.98
N ASP A 313 -4.67 -13.60 6.09
CA ASP A 313 -4.39 -14.87 6.75
C ASP A 313 -5.03 -16.07 6.07
N PHE A 314 -6.18 -15.89 5.42
CA PHE A 314 -6.97 -16.96 4.81
C PHE A 314 -7.13 -16.82 3.29
N GLY A 315 -7.15 -15.61 2.75
CA GLY A 315 -7.46 -15.38 1.33
C GLY A 315 -8.95 -15.51 1.03
N LEU A 316 -9.33 -15.40 -0.24
CA LEU A 316 -10.72 -15.43 -0.70
C LEU A 316 -10.92 -16.44 -1.83
N MET A 317 -12.03 -17.17 -1.75
CA MET A 317 -12.57 -18.02 -2.81
C MET A 317 -13.40 -17.19 -3.79
N LYS A 318 -13.79 -17.81 -4.91
CA LYS A 318 -14.71 -17.21 -5.89
C LYS A 318 -16.10 -17.03 -5.30
N GLU A 319 -16.79 -15.98 -5.73
CA GLU A 319 -18.22 -15.80 -5.45
C GLU A 319 -19.05 -17.02 -5.88
N SER A 320 -18.70 -17.66 -7.00
CA SER A 320 -19.41 -18.87 -7.46
C SER A 320 -19.21 -20.10 -6.56
N ASP A 321 -18.11 -20.18 -5.82
CA ASP A 321 -17.82 -21.29 -4.91
C ASP A 321 -18.42 -21.07 -3.52
N TYR A 322 -18.63 -19.81 -3.13
CA TYR A 322 -19.28 -19.42 -1.87
C TYR A 322 -20.19 -18.20 -2.10
N PRO A 323 -21.40 -18.41 -2.64
CA PRO A 323 -22.29 -17.31 -3.05
C PRO A 323 -22.83 -16.48 -1.89
N TYR A 324 -23.09 -15.21 -2.17
CA TYR A 324 -23.73 -14.28 -1.27
C TYR A 324 -25.20 -14.62 -1.02
N THR A 325 -25.56 -14.79 0.26
CA THR A 325 -26.93 -15.15 0.67
C THR A 325 -27.68 -14.02 1.37
N GLY A 326 -26.99 -12.96 1.81
CA GLY A 326 -27.61 -11.77 2.38
C GLY A 326 -28.28 -11.95 3.76
N ALA A 327 -27.78 -12.85 4.62
CA ALA A 327 -28.37 -13.11 5.95
C ALA A 327 -27.32 -13.21 7.08
N SER A 328 -27.53 -12.52 8.21
CA SER A 328 -26.91 -12.77 9.54
C SER A 328 -27.60 -13.98 10.18
N SER A 329 -26.96 -14.90 10.90
CA SER A 329 -26.02 -14.71 12.02
C SER A 329 -25.28 -16.02 12.38
N ASN A 330 -25.41 -17.08 11.57
CA ASN A 330 -24.94 -18.44 11.90
C ASN A 330 -24.53 -19.25 10.65
N GLY A 331 -24.05 -18.59 9.60
CA GLY A 331 -23.46 -19.31 8.47
C GLY A 331 -22.30 -20.16 8.95
N VAL A 332 -22.36 -21.47 8.73
CA VAL A 332 -21.19 -22.34 8.99
C VAL A 332 -20.12 -21.92 8.00
N CYS A 333 -18.98 -21.45 8.50
CA CYS A 333 -17.84 -21.10 7.65
C CYS A 333 -17.48 -22.29 6.74
N LYS A 334 -17.61 -22.10 5.43
CA LYS A 334 -17.30 -23.11 4.39
C LYS A 334 -15.96 -22.85 3.71
N TYR A 335 -15.01 -22.25 4.42
CA TYR A 335 -13.68 -21.97 3.91
C TYR A 335 -12.99 -23.26 3.40
N ASP A 336 -12.47 -23.20 2.19
CA ASP A 336 -11.67 -24.26 1.57
C ASP A 336 -10.38 -23.65 1.00
N ALA A 337 -9.25 -23.99 1.62
CA ALA A 337 -7.93 -23.49 1.24
C ALA A 337 -7.53 -23.89 -0.20
N ASN A 338 -8.16 -24.92 -0.78
CA ASN A 338 -7.87 -25.37 -2.14
C ASN A 338 -8.61 -24.56 -3.21
N LYS A 339 -9.53 -23.67 -2.82
CA LYS A 339 -10.37 -22.87 -3.74
C LYS A 339 -10.04 -21.38 -3.75
N LEU A 340 -8.90 -21.00 -3.18
CA LEU A 340 -8.49 -19.60 -3.07
C LEU A 340 -8.08 -19.04 -4.44
N ILE A 341 -8.57 -17.85 -4.74
CA ILE A 341 -8.21 -17.09 -5.96
C ILE A 341 -7.54 -15.75 -5.65
N VAL A 342 -7.68 -15.26 -4.42
CA VAL A 342 -7.04 -14.04 -3.96
C VAL A 342 -6.42 -14.29 -2.60
N LYS A 343 -5.19 -13.84 -2.39
CA LYS A 343 -4.52 -13.85 -1.09
C LYS A 343 -4.06 -12.44 -0.77
N GLY A 344 -4.50 -11.95 0.39
CA GLY A 344 -4.08 -10.65 0.89
C GLY A 344 -2.61 -10.65 1.30
N GLY A 345 -1.99 -9.48 1.22
CA GLY A 345 -0.69 -9.17 1.78
C GLY A 345 -0.81 -8.19 2.94
N TYR A 346 0.22 -7.38 3.14
CA TYR A 346 0.25 -6.36 4.18
C TYR A 346 -0.88 -5.34 4.03
N MET A 347 -1.47 -4.94 5.15
CA MET A 347 -2.46 -3.88 5.21
C MET A 347 -1.77 -2.54 5.36
N GLU A 348 -2.37 -1.51 4.81
CA GLU A 348 -1.83 -0.16 4.88
C GLU A 348 -2.97 0.82 5.14
N PHE A 349 -2.65 1.86 5.92
CA PHE A 349 -3.60 2.88 6.30
C PHE A 349 -3.02 4.25 5.95
N SER A 350 -3.88 5.20 5.57
CA SER A 350 -3.50 6.61 5.51
C SER A 350 -3.53 7.23 6.91
N ASP A 351 -2.83 8.34 7.10
CA ASP A 351 -3.20 9.29 8.16
C ASP A 351 -4.58 9.90 7.85
N THR A 352 -5.20 10.54 8.85
CA THR A 352 -6.41 11.33 8.64
C THR A 352 -6.11 12.58 7.81
N GLY A 353 -7.12 13.13 7.18
CA GLY A 353 -7.05 14.34 6.38
C GLY A 353 -7.20 14.07 4.88
N LYS A 354 -7.92 14.97 4.20
CA LYS A 354 -8.21 14.90 2.77
C LYS A 354 -6.99 14.56 1.92
N GLN A 355 -5.87 15.27 2.12
CA GLN A 355 -4.68 15.06 1.29
C GLN A 355 -4.04 13.68 1.53
N ASN A 356 -4.08 13.18 2.77
CA ASN A 356 -3.54 11.87 3.11
C ASN A 356 -4.37 10.74 2.49
N ILE A 357 -5.70 10.86 2.54
CA ILE A 357 -6.62 9.92 1.90
C ILE A 357 -6.49 9.95 0.38
N LEU A 358 -6.44 11.14 -0.23
CA LEU A 358 -6.23 11.28 -1.67
C LEU A 358 -4.86 10.78 -2.12
N SER A 359 -3.83 10.92 -1.27
CA SER A 359 -2.50 10.36 -1.52
C SER A 359 -2.55 8.84 -1.51
N LYS A 360 -3.13 8.23 -0.47
CA LYS A 360 -3.35 6.78 -0.38
C LYS A 360 -4.10 6.26 -1.60
N ALA A 361 -5.24 6.88 -1.94
CA ALA A 361 -6.04 6.46 -3.08
C ALA A 361 -5.28 6.55 -4.42
N ARG A 362 -4.38 7.53 -4.58
CA ARG A 362 -3.57 7.67 -5.80
C ARG A 362 -2.45 6.62 -5.88
N ASN A 363 -1.75 6.39 -4.77
CA ASN A 363 -0.61 5.48 -4.72
C ASN A 363 -1.06 4.03 -4.85
N ASP A 364 -2.18 3.73 -4.20
CA ASP A 364 -2.59 2.37 -3.96
C ASP A 364 -3.69 1.98 -4.97
N GLY A 365 -4.44 2.95 -5.50
CA GLY A 365 -5.70 2.68 -6.17
C GLY A 365 -6.86 2.75 -5.18
N PRO A 366 -8.01 2.12 -5.47
CA PRO A 366 -9.16 2.22 -4.59
C PRO A 366 -8.85 1.84 -3.13
N VAL A 367 -9.30 2.67 -2.20
CA VAL A 367 -9.11 2.54 -0.74
C VAL A 367 -10.46 2.51 -0.03
N GLY A 368 -10.57 1.74 1.04
CA GLY A 368 -11.75 1.73 1.91
C GLY A 368 -11.76 2.93 2.84
N VAL A 369 -12.89 3.61 2.96
CA VAL A 369 -13.08 4.76 3.87
C VAL A 369 -14.38 4.59 4.64
N ALA A 370 -14.43 5.18 5.84
CA ALA A 370 -15.64 5.24 6.63
C ALA A 370 -16.42 6.53 6.33
N VAL A 371 -17.75 6.45 6.33
CA VAL A 371 -18.66 7.58 6.16
C VAL A 371 -19.77 7.55 7.20
N TYR A 372 -20.34 8.70 7.50
CA TYR A 372 -21.65 8.80 8.10
C TYR A 372 -22.72 8.71 7.02
N ALA A 373 -23.41 7.57 6.96
CA ALA A 373 -24.59 7.39 6.13
C ALA A 373 -25.83 7.81 6.93
N ASP A 374 -26.37 8.98 6.60
CA ASP A 374 -27.64 9.47 7.07
C ASP A 374 -28.78 9.08 6.12
N ILE A 375 -30.01 9.47 6.47
CA ILE A 375 -31.18 9.16 5.65
C ILE A 375 -31.14 9.82 4.27
N ASN A 376 -30.52 11.00 4.15
CA ASN A 376 -30.44 11.69 2.86
C ASN A 376 -29.42 11.04 1.93
N LEU A 377 -28.32 10.49 2.46
CA LEU A 377 -27.40 9.68 1.66
C LEU A 377 -28.10 8.39 1.20
N TYR A 378 -28.92 7.77 2.04
CA TYR A 378 -29.74 6.62 1.62
C TYR A 378 -30.67 6.96 0.43
N ASP A 379 -31.24 8.16 0.43
CA ASP A 379 -32.09 8.65 -0.66
C ASP A 379 -31.33 9.31 -1.82
N TYR A 380 -30.00 9.30 -1.80
CA TYR A 380 -29.18 9.86 -2.88
C TYR A 380 -29.49 9.21 -4.24
N ARG A 381 -29.56 10.05 -5.28
CA ARG A 381 -29.80 9.63 -6.68
C ARG A 381 -28.75 10.17 -7.64
N SER A 382 -28.34 11.43 -7.48
CA SER A 382 -27.31 12.06 -8.32
C SER A 382 -26.84 13.38 -7.72
N GLY A 383 -25.78 13.96 -8.28
CA GLY A 383 -25.24 15.25 -7.85
C GLY A 383 -24.10 15.12 -6.86
N VAL A 384 -23.59 16.24 -6.34
CA VAL A 384 -22.60 16.24 -5.25
C VAL A 384 -23.34 16.26 -3.92
N TYR A 385 -23.09 15.26 -3.09
CA TYR A 385 -23.69 15.11 -1.77
C TYR A 385 -22.90 15.88 -0.71
N TYR A 386 -23.62 16.50 0.24
CA TYR A 386 -23.09 17.26 1.36
C TYR A 386 -23.73 16.72 2.64
N CYS A 387 -22.91 16.22 3.57
CA CYS A 387 -23.39 15.78 4.88
C CYS A 387 -23.70 16.98 5.76
N ASP A 388 -24.76 16.89 6.55
CA ASP A 388 -24.97 17.84 7.66
C ASP A 388 -23.98 17.53 8.80
N ASN A 389 -23.18 18.52 9.17
CA ASN A 389 -22.11 18.41 10.17
C ASN A 389 -22.62 18.56 11.62
N SER A 390 -23.94 18.65 11.82
CA SER A 390 -24.57 18.64 13.14
C SER A 390 -24.37 17.31 13.90
N PHE A 391 -23.99 16.25 13.19
CA PHE A 391 -23.59 14.95 13.73
C PHE A 391 -22.06 14.83 13.65
N ALA A 392 -21.40 15.05 14.79
CA ALA A 392 -19.97 15.29 14.94
C ALA A 392 -19.04 14.49 14.02
N ALA A 393 -17.94 15.13 13.63
CA ALA A 393 -16.75 14.62 12.91
C ALA A 393 -16.22 13.22 13.28
N ASN A 394 -16.70 12.60 14.37
CA ASN A 394 -16.26 11.32 14.92
C ASN A 394 -17.33 10.19 14.84
N THR A 395 -18.48 10.39 14.18
CA THR A 395 -19.54 9.37 14.09
C THR A 395 -19.67 8.83 12.67
N THR A 396 -18.86 7.86 12.27
CA THR A 396 -19.09 7.08 11.04
C THR A 396 -19.80 5.77 11.34
N ASN A 397 -20.70 5.34 10.45
CA ASN A 397 -21.52 4.14 10.65
C ASN A 397 -21.53 3.20 9.43
N HIS A 398 -20.91 3.59 8.32
CA HIS A 398 -20.91 2.84 7.06
C HIS A 398 -19.53 2.87 6.40
N ALA A 399 -19.24 1.87 5.57
CA ALA A 399 -17.98 1.76 4.84
C ALA A 399 -18.22 1.84 3.33
N VAL A 400 -17.41 2.61 2.62
CA VAL A 400 -17.46 2.72 1.15
C VAL A 400 -16.06 2.62 0.55
N LEU A 401 -15.98 2.36 -0.74
CA LEU A 401 -14.70 2.34 -1.45
C LEU A 401 -14.51 3.66 -2.21
N LEU A 402 -13.48 4.43 -1.86
CA LEU A 402 -13.06 5.62 -2.60
C LEU A 402 -12.38 5.18 -3.91
N VAL A 403 -12.97 5.56 -5.05
CA VAL A 403 -12.55 5.14 -6.39
C VAL A 403 -12.18 6.31 -7.29
N GLY A 404 -12.35 7.55 -6.84
CA GLY A 404 -12.04 8.71 -7.64
C GLY A 404 -12.05 10.01 -6.85
N TYR A 405 -11.49 11.04 -7.47
CA TYR A 405 -11.53 12.41 -6.99
C TYR A 405 -11.50 13.36 -8.18
N ASN A 406 -12.35 14.37 -8.14
CA ASN A 406 -12.36 15.46 -9.10
C ASN A 406 -11.94 16.74 -8.39
N LYS A 407 -10.77 17.28 -8.73
CA LYS A 407 -10.23 18.50 -8.11
C LYS A 407 -11.01 19.73 -8.52
N ASP A 408 -11.44 19.82 -9.78
CA ASP A 408 -12.09 21.01 -10.32
C ASP A 408 -13.43 21.30 -9.62
N HIS A 409 -14.14 20.25 -9.22
CA HIS A 409 -15.43 20.32 -8.54
C HIS A 409 -15.37 19.92 -7.07
N ASP A 410 -14.18 19.57 -6.59
CA ASP A 410 -13.85 19.19 -5.23
C ASP A 410 -14.76 18.12 -4.61
N TYR A 411 -14.85 16.94 -5.25
CA TYR A 411 -15.60 15.81 -4.71
C TYR A 411 -14.86 14.48 -4.83
N TYR A 412 -15.11 13.60 -3.87
CA TYR A 412 -14.78 12.18 -3.92
C TYR A 412 -15.81 11.42 -4.77
N ILE A 413 -15.36 10.36 -5.45
CA ILE A 413 -16.24 9.37 -6.09
C ILE A 413 -16.14 8.10 -5.25
N VAL A 414 -17.25 7.66 -4.67
CA VAL A 414 -17.31 6.46 -3.84
C VAL A 414 -18.19 5.41 -4.48
N ARG A 415 -17.78 4.15 -4.36
CA ARG A 415 -18.57 2.98 -4.69
C ARG A 415 -19.25 2.47 -3.41
N ASN A 416 -20.54 2.20 -3.50
CA ASN A 416 -21.34 1.69 -2.39
C ASN A 416 -21.75 0.22 -2.61
N ASP A 417 -22.37 -0.38 -1.60
CA ASP A 417 -22.88 -1.75 -1.57
C ASP A 417 -24.42 -1.83 -1.50
N TRP A 418 -25.14 -0.81 -1.97
CA TRP A 418 -26.62 -0.79 -2.04
C TRP A 418 -27.15 -1.06 -3.46
N GLY A 419 -26.36 -1.79 -4.26
CA GLY A 419 -26.71 -2.15 -5.63
C GLY A 419 -26.64 -1.01 -6.65
N THR A 420 -26.83 -1.35 -7.92
CA THR A 420 -26.71 -0.39 -9.03
C THR A 420 -27.91 0.55 -9.18
N GLN A 421 -29.02 0.28 -8.50
CA GLN A 421 -30.22 1.13 -8.54
C GLN A 421 -30.11 2.35 -7.61
N TRP A 422 -29.20 2.31 -6.65
CA TRP A 422 -28.91 3.43 -5.76
C TRP A 422 -27.92 4.40 -6.40
N GLY A 423 -28.12 5.71 -6.21
CA GLY A 423 -27.20 6.74 -6.68
C GLY A 423 -26.93 6.71 -8.19
N GLU A 424 -25.68 7.03 -8.56
CA GLU A 424 -25.21 7.10 -9.93
C GLU A 424 -24.67 5.73 -10.37
N ASN A 425 -25.58 4.77 -10.58
CA ASN A 425 -25.27 3.36 -10.88
C ASN A 425 -24.51 2.63 -9.75
N GLY A 426 -24.88 2.87 -8.49
CA GLY A 426 -24.23 2.32 -7.30
C GLY A 426 -23.02 3.12 -6.81
N PHE A 427 -22.84 4.33 -7.33
CA PHE A 427 -21.80 5.29 -6.93
C PHE A 427 -22.41 6.58 -6.41
N ALA A 428 -21.63 7.33 -5.64
CA ALA A 428 -21.97 8.69 -5.26
C ALA A 428 -20.78 9.63 -5.41
N ARG A 429 -21.09 10.90 -5.64
CA ARG A 429 -20.13 12.00 -5.52
C ARG A 429 -20.38 12.68 -4.19
N ILE A 430 -19.39 12.67 -3.29
CA ILE A 430 -19.45 13.31 -1.98
C ILE A 430 -18.47 14.47 -1.98
N THR A 431 -18.90 15.65 -1.53
CA THR A 431 -18.02 16.81 -1.39
C THR A 431 -16.73 16.44 -0.66
N ALA A 432 -15.61 17.03 -1.08
CA ALA A 432 -14.33 16.90 -0.39
C ALA A 432 -14.03 18.12 0.49
N ASP A 433 -15.05 18.92 0.83
CA ASP A 433 -15.00 19.88 1.92
C ASP A 433 -14.94 19.12 3.26
N PRO A 434 -13.86 19.25 4.07
CA PRO A 434 -13.73 18.55 5.35
C PRO A 434 -14.86 18.82 6.35
N ASN A 435 -15.65 19.89 6.15
CA ASN A 435 -16.81 20.20 6.98
C ASN A 435 -18.08 19.46 6.56
N HIS A 436 -18.11 18.84 5.38
CA HIS A 436 -19.33 18.24 4.81
C HIS A 436 -19.08 16.88 4.15
N ASP A 437 -17.86 16.32 4.26
CA ASP A 437 -17.43 15.11 3.55
C ASP A 437 -17.88 13.79 4.20
N CYS A 438 -18.93 13.82 5.01
CA CYS A 438 -19.43 12.67 5.77
C CYS A 438 -18.39 12.05 6.73
N GLY A 439 -17.34 12.78 7.10
CA GLY A 439 -16.27 12.31 7.96
C GLY A 439 -15.19 11.50 7.24
N ILE A 440 -15.15 11.49 5.91
CA ILE A 440 -14.11 10.79 5.12
C ILE A 440 -12.74 11.27 5.60
N SER A 441 -12.47 12.57 5.59
CA SER A 441 -11.18 13.13 5.99
C SER A 441 -10.87 13.02 7.49
N ASN A 442 -11.82 12.64 8.34
CA ASN A 442 -11.58 12.46 9.77
C ASN A 442 -11.14 11.03 10.12
N ASN A 443 -11.17 10.10 9.16
CA ASN A 443 -10.87 8.69 9.35
C ASN A 443 -9.67 8.25 8.50
N LEU A 444 -9.11 7.09 8.86
CA LEU A 444 -8.04 6.46 8.08
C LEU A 444 -8.64 5.80 6.83
N ALA A 445 -7.94 5.90 5.70
CA ALA A 445 -8.25 5.12 4.51
C ALA A 445 -7.45 3.81 4.51
N ALA A 446 -8.13 2.68 4.31
CA ALA A 446 -7.53 1.36 4.34
C ALA A 446 -7.25 0.84 2.91
N SER A 447 -6.11 0.20 2.73
CA SER A 447 -5.86 -0.68 1.59
C SER A 447 -5.12 -1.93 2.03
N MET A 448 -4.90 -2.82 1.08
CA MET A 448 -4.03 -3.96 1.28
C MET A 448 -3.19 -4.22 0.04
N ASN A 449 -2.05 -4.85 0.24
CA ASN A 449 -1.30 -5.47 -0.82
C ASN A 449 -1.93 -6.84 -1.18
N THR A 450 -1.59 -7.40 -2.33
CA THR A 450 -1.91 -8.80 -2.67
C THR A 450 -0.64 -9.49 -3.15
N ASN A 451 -0.40 -10.72 -2.68
CA ASN A 451 0.68 -11.57 -3.17
C ASN A 451 0.33 -12.08 -4.54
#